data_AF-A0A2G0VQF1-F1
#
_entry.id   AF-A0A2G0VQF1-F1
#
_cell.length_a   1.000
_cell.length_b   1.000
_cell.length_c   1.000
_cell.angle_alpha   90.00
_cell.angle_beta   90.00
_cell.angle_gamma   90.00
#
_symmetry.space_group_name_H-M   'P 1'
#
loop_
_entity.id
_entity.type
_entity.pdbx_description
1 polymer ?
#
loop_
_entity_poly.entity_id
_entity_poly.type
_entity_poly.pdbx_seq_one_letter_code
_entity_poly.pdbx_strand_id
1 'polypeptide(L)'
;MTIPRLKACTNVDDLASILNTSYKKIAYFYYEVDYSKKRYYENFEIPKKNGNKRTISAPLAQLKNLQKKIAVLLGELYIPNPNAHGFIAEKSIITNAKIHTRKKYVFNVDLNDFFNTITFPRVFGLLTSQPYLINEKVASVIAHLCTLDGCLPQGAPTSPVISNMICQKLDRQLSRLAFTHRAVYSRYADDLSFSFYAPELHVSGEIVVFEQGAGNYYAKAGEQLNRIVNINRFSINPGKTRLQDRFERQTVTGLVVNKKINVPRQFVRKTCAMIHSIESFGLKTAQERFLIENPNSKSSIDNVIFGRILYMKSVVGYSSVVYKRVALRFNQLDLERKVPLSSSKDGKFSAKYLNWVNRRCWVIDNHETIEQGSGFMMAGNLLITCAHVVGNAKEIEVYRTCDTEKYKATVCYVSPDKAVDVAIALIQNPPTRFEEFHHKEETPNIEVGDLLTVLGFPKYKDDAKNVWINKASIVNQIKSSSSLIGYLDKELYGGNSGGPVLNEDGSLVGIVIKGNKDAEGIDDIYVDHSAFLHLSYVLACVKSLKEKYAADDI
;
A
#
# COMPACT_ATOMS: atom_id res chain seq x y z
N MET A 1 -27.10 -7.49 -24.62
CA MET A 1 -27.00 -7.44 -23.14
C MET A 1 -27.84 -8.57 -22.58
N THR A 2 -27.22 -9.48 -21.83
CA THR A 2 -27.91 -10.55 -21.13
C THR A 2 -28.86 -9.95 -20.10
N ILE A 3 -30.12 -10.40 -20.07
CA ILE A 3 -31.09 -9.94 -19.05
C ILE A 3 -30.55 -10.31 -17.67
N PRO A 4 -30.49 -9.37 -16.70
CA PRO A 4 -30.04 -9.68 -15.35
C PRO A 4 -30.83 -10.84 -14.73
N ARG A 5 -30.14 -11.77 -14.08
CA ARG A 5 -30.69 -13.06 -13.63
C ARG A 5 -31.95 -12.91 -12.77
N LEU A 6 -31.95 -11.95 -11.85
CA LEU A 6 -33.12 -11.70 -10.98
C LEU A 6 -34.35 -11.19 -11.74
N LYS A 7 -34.18 -10.48 -12.86
CA LYS A 7 -35.31 -10.01 -13.67
C LYS A 7 -35.99 -11.15 -14.44
N ALA A 8 -35.27 -12.24 -14.69
CA ALA A 8 -35.81 -13.42 -15.34
C ALA A 8 -36.63 -14.31 -14.39
N CYS A 9 -36.51 -14.13 -13.06
CA CYS A 9 -37.30 -14.88 -12.09
C CYS A 9 -38.77 -14.43 -12.09
N THR A 10 -39.67 -15.35 -12.40
CA THR A 10 -41.13 -15.15 -12.39
C THR A 10 -41.78 -15.66 -11.11
N ASN A 11 -41.11 -16.56 -10.40
CA ASN A 11 -41.60 -17.19 -9.17
C ASN A 11 -40.45 -17.49 -8.18
N VAL A 12 -40.81 -18.02 -7.01
CA VAL A 12 -39.86 -18.29 -5.91
C VAL A 12 -38.96 -19.51 -6.16
N ASP A 13 -39.39 -20.45 -7.00
CA ASP A 13 -38.60 -21.63 -7.38
C ASP A 13 -37.49 -21.26 -8.38
N ASP A 14 -37.75 -20.29 -9.27
CA ASP A 14 -36.71 -19.69 -10.12
C ASP A 14 -35.60 -19.06 -9.25
N LEU A 15 -36.00 -18.31 -8.21
CA LEU A 15 -35.05 -17.71 -7.26
C LEU A 15 -34.26 -18.80 -6.52
N ALA A 16 -34.93 -19.83 -6.03
CA ALA A 16 -34.29 -20.94 -5.31
C ALA A 16 -33.25 -21.65 -6.20
N SER A 17 -33.60 -21.88 -7.46
CA SER A 17 -32.73 -22.48 -8.48
C SER A 17 -31.47 -21.64 -8.70
N ILE A 18 -31.60 -20.33 -8.92
CA ILE A 18 -30.44 -19.43 -9.11
C ILE A 18 -29.57 -19.35 -7.85
N LEU A 19 -30.17 -19.48 -6.66
CA LEU A 19 -29.43 -19.53 -5.40
C LEU A 19 -28.82 -20.92 -5.11
N ASN A 20 -28.97 -21.90 -6.01
CA ASN A 20 -28.57 -23.30 -5.84
C ASN A 20 -29.09 -23.89 -4.52
N THR A 21 -30.39 -23.76 -4.28
CA THR A 21 -31.10 -24.28 -3.10
C THR A 21 -32.54 -24.64 -3.48
N SER A 22 -33.38 -25.02 -2.51
CA SER A 22 -34.82 -25.22 -2.70
C SER A 22 -35.64 -24.16 -1.97
N TYR A 23 -36.85 -23.85 -2.46
CA TYR A 23 -37.74 -22.92 -1.79
C TYR A 23 -38.08 -23.38 -0.37
N LYS A 24 -38.25 -24.69 -0.14
CA LYS A 24 -38.45 -25.28 1.20
C LYS A 24 -37.33 -24.88 2.18
N LYS A 25 -36.07 -24.90 1.74
CA LYS A 25 -34.92 -24.48 2.58
C LYS A 25 -34.90 -22.97 2.82
N ILE A 26 -35.37 -22.16 1.86
CA ILE A 26 -35.48 -20.71 2.00
C ILE A 26 -36.61 -20.34 2.98
N ALA A 27 -37.76 -20.99 2.87
CA ALA A 27 -38.93 -20.75 3.70
C ALA A 27 -38.65 -20.95 5.20
N TYR A 28 -37.74 -21.86 5.54
CA TYR A 28 -37.31 -22.12 6.91
C TYR A 28 -36.75 -20.89 7.64
N PHE A 29 -36.26 -19.87 6.91
CA PHE A 29 -35.73 -18.66 7.53
C PHE A 29 -36.81 -17.67 8.00
N TYR A 30 -38.09 -17.84 7.63
CA TYR A 30 -39.14 -16.86 7.95
C TYR A 30 -40.58 -17.39 8.13
N TYR A 31 -40.87 -18.69 7.94
CA TYR A 31 -42.23 -19.23 8.07
C TYR A 31 -42.53 -20.11 9.30
N GLU A 32 -41.55 -20.64 10.04
CA GLU A 32 -41.85 -21.50 11.20
C GLU A 32 -41.93 -20.69 12.50
N VAL A 33 -43.06 -20.85 13.21
CA VAL A 33 -43.46 -20.11 14.42
C VAL A 33 -42.44 -20.24 15.56
N ASP A 34 -41.66 -21.33 15.60
CA ASP A 34 -40.59 -21.57 16.59
C ASP A 34 -39.20 -21.07 16.16
N TYR A 35 -39.01 -20.65 14.91
CA TYR A 35 -37.72 -20.24 14.35
C TYR A 35 -37.71 -18.74 14.02
N SER A 36 -37.58 -17.92 15.06
CA SER A 36 -37.28 -16.51 14.85
C SER A 36 -35.99 -16.39 14.02
N LYS A 37 -36.01 -15.56 12.96
CA LYS A 37 -34.84 -15.26 12.13
C LYS A 37 -33.61 -14.86 12.96
N LYS A 38 -33.83 -14.37 14.19
CA LYS A 38 -32.81 -14.09 15.21
C LYS A 38 -31.88 -15.27 15.48
N ARG A 39 -32.35 -16.52 15.40
CA ARG A 39 -31.51 -17.73 15.57
C ARG A 39 -30.43 -17.88 14.49
N TYR A 40 -30.60 -17.20 13.35
CA TYR A 40 -29.62 -17.19 12.27
C TYR A 40 -28.69 -15.97 12.31
N TYR A 41 -28.68 -15.24 13.42
CA TYR A 41 -27.78 -14.12 13.65
C TYR A 41 -27.07 -14.28 14.98
N GLU A 42 -25.80 -13.90 14.98
CA GLU A 42 -25.01 -13.71 16.19
C GLU A 42 -24.85 -12.21 16.42
N ASN A 43 -25.15 -11.78 17.64
CA ASN A 43 -24.99 -10.39 18.06
C ASN A 43 -23.69 -10.23 18.84
N PHE A 44 -22.89 -9.24 18.46
CA PHE A 44 -21.70 -8.87 19.22
C PHE A 44 -21.50 -7.35 19.19
N GLU A 45 -20.77 -6.84 20.17
CA GLU A 45 -20.57 -5.40 20.33
C GLU A 45 -19.18 -4.96 19.84
N ILE A 46 -19.14 -3.81 19.16
CA ILE A 46 -17.90 -3.13 18.78
C ILE A 46 -17.86 -1.75 19.44
N PRO A 47 -16.74 -1.33 20.04
CA PRO A 47 -16.62 0.01 20.60
C PRO A 47 -16.67 1.10 19.51
N LYS A 48 -17.48 2.14 19.72
CA LYS A 48 -17.46 3.40 18.96
C LYS A 48 -16.34 4.30 19.47
N LYS A 49 -15.93 5.26 18.64
CA LYS A 49 -14.90 6.26 18.99
C LYS A 49 -15.23 7.11 20.22
N ASN A 50 -16.51 7.26 20.55
CA ASN A 50 -16.99 8.04 21.70
C ASN A 50 -17.22 7.18 22.95
N GLY A 51 -16.77 5.92 22.97
CA GLY A 51 -16.93 5.00 24.12
C GLY A 51 -18.22 4.19 24.12
N ASN A 52 -19.27 4.64 23.42
CA ASN A 52 -20.51 3.87 23.29
C ASN A 52 -20.28 2.59 22.47
N LYS A 53 -21.14 1.59 22.63
CA LYS A 53 -21.05 0.34 21.88
C LYS A 53 -21.95 0.34 20.64
N ARG A 54 -21.55 -0.40 19.61
CA ARG A 54 -22.33 -0.69 18.39
C ARG A 54 -22.62 -2.19 18.35
N THR A 55 -23.89 -2.54 18.44
CA THR A 55 -24.33 -3.92 18.21
C THR A 55 -24.25 -4.24 16.72
N ILE A 56 -23.52 -5.30 16.39
CA ILE A 56 -23.44 -5.90 15.06
C ILE A 56 -24.24 -7.20 15.10
N SER A 57 -25.11 -7.39 14.12
CA SER A 57 -25.88 -8.61 13.92
C SER A 57 -25.35 -9.31 12.68
N ALA A 58 -24.47 -10.28 12.87
CA ALA A 58 -23.86 -11.02 11.78
C ALA A 58 -24.64 -12.32 11.50
N PRO A 59 -24.99 -12.61 10.24
CA PRO A 59 -25.69 -13.85 9.91
C PRO A 59 -24.78 -15.08 10.07
N LEU A 60 -25.34 -16.19 10.54
CA LEU A 60 -24.69 -17.50 10.58
C LEU A 60 -24.48 -18.06 9.17
N ALA A 61 -23.58 -19.04 9.04
CA ALA A 61 -23.08 -19.54 7.75
C ALA A 61 -24.17 -19.89 6.73
N GLN A 62 -25.24 -20.55 7.17
CA GLN A 62 -26.36 -20.97 6.31
C GLN A 62 -27.03 -19.77 5.61
N LEU A 63 -27.47 -18.77 6.39
CA LEU A 63 -28.11 -17.56 5.85
C LEU A 63 -27.09 -16.65 5.15
N LYS A 64 -25.87 -16.53 5.70
CA LYS A 64 -24.78 -15.73 5.14
C LYS A 64 -24.44 -16.14 3.72
N ASN A 65 -24.43 -17.44 3.43
CA ASN A 65 -24.15 -17.96 2.08
C ASN A 65 -25.23 -17.55 1.07
N LEU A 66 -26.51 -17.63 1.45
CA LEU A 66 -27.61 -17.15 0.60
C LEU A 66 -27.52 -15.64 0.39
N GLN A 67 -27.31 -14.87 1.46
CA GLN A 67 -27.15 -13.42 1.38
C GLN A 67 -25.95 -13.01 0.50
N LYS A 68 -24.82 -13.73 0.54
CA LYS A 68 -23.71 -13.46 -0.39
C LYS A 68 -24.13 -13.63 -1.85
N LYS A 69 -24.84 -14.70 -2.19
CA LYS A 69 -25.34 -14.94 -3.56
C LYS A 69 -26.33 -13.85 -3.97
N ILE A 70 -27.27 -13.50 -3.11
CA ILE A 70 -28.21 -12.40 -3.33
C ILE A 70 -27.46 -11.08 -3.54
N ALA A 71 -26.42 -10.79 -2.75
CA ALA A 71 -25.65 -9.57 -2.89
C ALA A 71 -24.97 -9.45 -4.26
N VAL A 72 -24.44 -10.57 -4.79
CA VAL A 72 -23.89 -10.62 -6.16
C VAL A 72 -24.99 -10.32 -7.19
N LEU A 73 -26.14 -10.98 -7.08
CA LEU A 73 -27.26 -10.79 -8.00
C LEU A 73 -27.82 -9.35 -7.96
N LEU A 74 -27.88 -8.73 -6.79
CA LEU A 74 -28.25 -7.32 -6.64
C LEU A 74 -27.18 -6.39 -7.22
N GLY A 75 -25.91 -6.76 -7.11
CA GLY A 75 -24.79 -6.05 -7.72
C GLY A 75 -24.87 -6.00 -9.25
N GLU A 76 -25.36 -7.06 -9.90
CA GLU A 76 -25.61 -7.09 -11.35
C GLU A 76 -26.69 -6.09 -11.80
N LEU A 77 -27.63 -5.76 -10.91
CA LEU A 77 -28.70 -4.80 -11.18
C LEU A 77 -28.28 -3.36 -10.88
N TYR A 78 -27.36 -3.17 -9.93
CA TYR A 78 -27.04 -1.88 -9.38
C TYR A 78 -26.02 -1.14 -10.24
N ILE A 79 -26.43 0.04 -10.75
CA ILE A 79 -25.52 1.00 -11.39
C ILE A 79 -25.13 2.06 -10.35
N PRO A 80 -23.87 2.08 -9.87
CA PRO A 80 -23.47 3.00 -8.83
C PRO A 80 -23.56 4.47 -9.23
N ASN A 81 -24.03 5.32 -8.30
CA ASN A 81 -23.92 6.76 -8.49
C ASN A 81 -22.44 7.20 -8.46
N PRO A 82 -21.97 8.08 -9.36
CA PRO A 82 -20.58 8.53 -9.38
C PRO A 82 -20.06 9.13 -8.07
N ASN A 83 -20.94 9.77 -7.31
CA ASN A 83 -20.65 10.42 -6.03
C ASN A 83 -20.79 9.49 -4.82
N ALA A 84 -21.21 8.23 -5.02
CA ALA A 84 -21.21 7.21 -3.97
C ALA A 84 -19.88 6.46 -3.96
N HIS A 85 -19.28 6.32 -2.79
CA HIS A 85 -17.97 5.68 -2.59
C HIS A 85 -17.98 4.54 -1.58
N GLY A 86 -18.98 4.48 -0.69
CA GLY A 86 -19.11 3.40 0.29
C GLY A 86 -19.57 2.10 -0.37
N PHE A 87 -18.92 0.98 -0.04
CA PHE A 87 -19.31 -0.37 -0.49
C PHE A 87 -19.34 -0.58 -2.02
N ILE A 88 -18.62 0.22 -2.78
CA ILE A 88 -18.54 0.12 -4.24
C ILE A 88 -17.13 -0.34 -4.63
N ALA A 89 -17.04 -1.29 -5.54
CA ALA A 89 -15.77 -1.78 -6.06
C ALA A 89 -14.93 -0.62 -6.62
N GLU A 90 -13.61 -0.67 -6.40
CA GLU A 90 -12.65 0.37 -6.81
C GLU A 90 -12.84 1.75 -6.15
N LYS A 91 -13.86 1.91 -5.30
CA LYS A 91 -14.04 3.08 -4.46
C LYS A 91 -13.55 2.80 -3.04
N SER A 92 -13.15 3.85 -2.36
CA SER A 92 -12.60 3.80 -1.01
C SER A 92 -12.72 5.15 -0.32
N ILE A 93 -12.42 5.18 0.97
CA ILE A 93 -12.27 6.42 1.75
C ILE A 93 -11.27 7.40 1.09
N ILE A 94 -10.28 6.89 0.34
CA ILE A 94 -9.29 7.71 -0.37
C ILE A 94 -9.96 8.40 -1.55
N THR A 95 -10.68 7.65 -2.39
CA THR A 95 -11.40 8.23 -3.54
C THR A 95 -12.46 9.25 -3.09
N ASN A 96 -13.13 8.98 -1.96
CA ASN A 96 -14.12 9.87 -1.36
C ASN A 96 -13.47 11.18 -0.87
N ALA A 97 -12.38 11.09 -0.12
CA ALA A 97 -11.67 12.25 0.41
C ALA A 97 -11.00 13.10 -0.68
N LYS A 98 -10.53 12.48 -1.79
CA LYS A 98 -9.74 13.15 -2.84
C LYS A 98 -10.45 14.37 -3.44
N ILE A 99 -11.73 14.25 -3.72
CA ILE A 99 -12.51 15.28 -4.42
C ILE A 99 -12.76 16.53 -3.55
N HIS A 100 -12.57 16.40 -2.23
CA HIS A 100 -12.73 17.47 -1.24
C HIS A 100 -11.41 18.15 -0.86
N THR A 101 -10.31 17.89 -1.58
CA THR A 101 -9.03 18.52 -1.28
C THR A 101 -8.97 19.98 -1.74
N ARG A 102 -8.21 20.82 -1.02
CA ARG A 102 -8.00 22.25 -1.31
C ARG A 102 -9.28 23.09 -1.33
N LYS A 103 -10.25 22.71 -0.50
CA LYS A 103 -11.53 23.42 -0.37
C LYS A 103 -11.45 24.42 0.78
N LYS A 104 -12.15 25.54 0.64
CA LYS A 104 -12.21 26.54 1.72
C LYS A 104 -12.99 26.00 2.90
N TYR A 105 -14.13 25.38 2.63
CA TYR A 105 -14.95 24.72 3.65
C TYR A 105 -15.21 23.26 3.30
N VAL A 106 -15.21 22.39 4.31
CA VAL A 106 -15.70 21.01 4.25
C VAL A 106 -16.82 20.85 5.27
N PHE A 107 -18.00 20.48 4.80
CA PHE A 107 -19.20 20.26 5.60
C PHE A 107 -19.54 18.78 5.59
N ASN A 108 -19.48 18.12 6.74
CA ASN A 108 -19.82 16.71 6.87
C ASN A 108 -21.11 16.54 7.65
N VAL A 109 -21.93 15.60 7.17
CA VAL A 109 -23.23 15.26 7.73
C VAL A 109 -23.30 13.75 7.87
N ASP A 110 -23.79 13.25 8.99
CA ASP A 110 -23.98 11.81 9.27
C ASP A 110 -25.48 11.53 9.38
N LEU A 111 -25.94 10.40 8.85
CA LEU A 111 -27.35 10.00 8.92
C LEU A 111 -27.63 9.15 10.18
N ASN A 112 -28.69 9.48 10.92
CA ASN A 112 -29.07 8.70 12.10
C ASN A 112 -29.56 7.30 11.71
N ASP A 113 -29.10 6.30 12.46
CA ASP A 113 -29.56 4.89 12.40
C ASP A 113 -29.71 4.34 10.98
N PHE A 114 -28.78 4.72 10.10
CA PHE A 114 -28.88 4.55 8.65
C PHE A 114 -29.45 3.20 8.20
N PHE A 115 -28.86 2.09 8.64
CA PHE A 115 -29.32 0.75 8.27
C PHE A 115 -30.71 0.41 8.84
N ASN A 116 -30.97 0.78 10.09
CA ASN A 116 -32.25 0.50 10.77
C ASN A 116 -33.41 1.26 10.14
N THR A 117 -33.15 2.44 9.53
CA THR A 117 -34.18 3.17 8.77
C THR A 117 -34.55 2.50 7.45
N ILE A 118 -33.74 1.57 6.95
CA ILE A 118 -34.00 0.84 5.70
C ILE A 118 -34.80 -0.43 6.04
N THR A 119 -36.12 -0.27 6.03
CA THR A 119 -37.07 -1.29 6.46
C THR A 119 -37.46 -2.26 5.35
N PHE A 120 -38.07 -3.39 5.72
CA PHE A 120 -38.61 -4.38 4.79
C PHE A 120 -39.48 -3.75 3.68
N PRO A 121 -40.47 -2.88 3.97
CA PRO A 121 -41.26 -2.22 2.93
C PRO A 121 -40.41 -1.37 1.97
N ARG A 122 -39.33 -0.74 2.45
CA ARG A 122 -38.42 0.03 1.59
C ARG A 122 -37.63 -0.87 0.65
N VAL A 123 -37.14 -2.01 1.15
CA VAL A 123 -36.41 -3.00 0.33
C VAL A 123 -37.35 -3.64 -0.69
N PHE A 124 -38.54 -4.05 -0.26
CA PHE A 124 -39.56 -4.60 -1.15
C PHE A 124 -39.93 -3.59 -2.24
N GLY A 125 -40.30 -2.36 -1.86
CA GLY A 125 -40.68 -1.31 -2.80
C GLY A 125 -39.55 -0.89 -3.75
N LEU A 126 -38.30 -0.91 -3.28
CA LEU A 126 -37.12 -0.71 -4.15
C LEU A 126 -37.11 -1.75 -5.26
N LEU A 127 -37.24 -3.03 -4.92
CA LEU A 127 -37.09 -4.13 -5.89
C LEU A 127 -38.25 -4.20 -6.88
N THR A 128 -39.48 -3.90 -6.45
CA THR A 128 -40.68 -3.96 -7.31
C THR A 128 -40.84 -2.71 -8.19
N SER A 129 -40.26 -1.58 -7.80
CA SER A 129 -40.35 -0.33 -8.55
C SER A 129 -39.35 -0.24 -9.72
N GLN A 130 -39.59 0.68 -10.64
CA GLN A 130 -38.61 1.08 -11.65
C GLN A 130 -37.30 1.56 -10.98
N PRO A 131 -36.11 1.21 -11.50
CA PRO A 131 -35.85 0.51 -12.77
C PRO A 131 -35.78 -1.03 -12.64
N TYR A 132 -36.05 -1.60 -11.47
CA TYR A 132 -35.76 -3.00 -11.17
C TYR A 132 -36.91 -3.93 -11.57
N LEU A 133 -38.15 -3.60 -11.23
CA LEU A 133 -39.35 -4.37 -11.61
C LEU A 133 -39.23 -5.88 -11.34
N ILE A 134 -38.64 -6.25 -10.20
CA ILE A 134 -38.55 -7.65 -9.79
C ILE A 134 -39.95 -8.14 -9.42
N ASN A 135 -40.27 -9.38 -9.82
CA ASN A 135 -41.53 -10.03 -9.47
C ASN A 135 -41.81 -9.92 -7.95
N GLU A 136 -43.04 -9.58 -7.58
CA GLU A 136 -43.39 -9.28 -6.19
C GLU A 136 -43.11 -10.43 -5.23
N LYS A 137 -43.37 -11.69 -5.63
CA LYS A 137 -43.10 -12.86 -4.79
C LYS A 137 -41.58 -13.01 -4.54
N VAL A 138 -40.79 -12.85 -5.60
CA VAL A 138 -39.32 -12.90 -5.53
C VAL A 138 -38.78 -11.75 -4.67
N ALA A 139 -39.26 -10.52 -4.89
CA ALA A 139 -38.88 -9.33 -4.14
C ALA A 139 -39.20 -9.47 -2.65
N SER A 140 -40.36 -10.03 -2.31
CA SER A 140 -40.76 -10.30 -0.93
C SER A 140 -39.82 -11.28 -0.26
N VAL A 141 -39.47 -12.40 -0.91
CA VAL A 141 -38.51 -13.38 -0.37
C VAL A 141 -37.13 -12.74 -0.17
N ILE A 142 -36.63 -11.97 -1.14
CA ILE A 142 -35.34 -11.27 -1.01
C ILE A 142 -35.38 -10.29 0.16
N ALA A 143 -36.43 -9.47 0.27
CA ALA A 143 -36.58 -8.53 1.37
C ALA A 143 -36.61 -9.25 2.72
N HIS A 144 -37.37 -10.34 2.85
CA HIS A 144 -37.42 -11.17 4.05
C HIS A 144 -36.05 -11.73 4.40
N LEU A 145 -35.28 -12.24 3.43
CA LEU A 145 -33.93 -12.77 3.65
C LEU A 145 -32.93 -11.68 4.01
N CYS A 146 -33.13 -10.43 3.61
CA CYS A 146 -32.18 -9.34 3.84
C CYS A 146 -32.44 -8.52 5.10
N THR A 147 -33.64 -8.57 5.69
CA THR A 147 -33.98 -7.79 6.89
C THR A 147 -34.06 -8.62 8.16
N LEU A 148 -33.54 -8.12 9.28
CA LEU A 148 -33.72 -8.67 10.62
C LEU A 148 -34.58 -7.70 11.42
N ASP A 149 -35.60 -8.20 12.13
CA ASP A 149 -36.56 -7.36 12.87
C ASP A 149 -37.13 -6.20 12.03
N GLY A 150 -37.41 -6.49 10.76
CA GLY A 150 -38.00 -5.55 9.82
C GLY A 150 -37.05 -4.50 9.22
N CYS A 151 -35.75 -4.52 9.51
CA CYS A 151 -34.77 -3.56 8.95
C CYS A 151 -33.46 -4.22 8.50
N LEU A 152 -32.59 -3.50 7.78
CA LEU A 152 -31.30 -4.05 7.39
C LEU A 152 -30.38 -4.22 8.62
N PRO A 153 -29.83 -5.41 8.87
CA PRO A 153 -28.88 -5.61 9.95
C PRO A 153 -27.49 -5.12 9.56
N GLN A 154 -26.78 -4.53 10.52
CA GLN A 154 -25.36 -4.25 10.40
C GLN A 154 -24.58 -5.55 10.52
N GLY A 155 -23.98 -6.03 9.42
CA GLY A 155 -23.22 -7.29 9.37
C GLY A 155 -23.67 -8.27 8.28
N ALA A 156 -24.85 -8.09 7.70
CA ALA A 156 -25.30 -8.93 6.59
C ALA A 156 -24.60 -8.55 5.26
N PRO A 157 -24.22 -9.54 4.42
CA PRO A 157 -23.60 -9.30 3.11
C PRO A 157 -24.45 -8.48 2.13
N THR A 158 -25.78 -8.48 2.27
CA THR A 158 -26.70 -7.76 1.37
C THR A 158 -26.92 -6.31 1.78
N SER A 159 -26.79 -5.97 3.06
CA SER A 159 -27.04 -4.61 3.56
C SER A 159 -26.24 -3.53 2.82
N PRO A 160 -24.95 -3.72 2.50
CA PRO A 160 -24.16 -2.74 1.75
C PRO A 160 -24.76 -2.38 0.39
N VAL A 161 -25.05 -3.37 -0.46
CA VAL A 161 -25.59 -3.12 -1.82
C VAL A 161 -27.01 -2.54 -1.77
N ILE A 162 -27.87 -3.07 -0.91
CA ILE A 162 -29.26 -2.57 -0.76
C ILE A 162 -29.25 -1.12 -0.28
N SER A 163 -28.41 -0.77 0.70
CA SER A 163 -28.35 0.61 1.21
C SER A 163 -27.95 1.61 0.14
N ASN A 164 -27.06 1.22 -0.78
CA ASN A 164 -26.64 2.02 -1.92
C ASN A 164 -27.74 2.16 -2.98
N MET A 165 -28.45 1.07 -3.30
CA MET A 165 -29.59 1.10 -4.21
C MET A 165 -30.70 2.04 -3.67
N ILE A 166 -31.00 1.97 -2.37
CA ILE A 166 -31.96 2.88 -1.71
C ILE A 166 -31.51 4.34 -1.82
N CYS A 167 -30.22 4.62 -1.64
CA CYS A 167 -29.70 5.98 -1.69
C CYS A 167 -29.60 6.55 -3.10
N GLN A 168 -29.90 5.80 -4.17
CA GLN A 168 -29.72 6.29 -5.54
C GLN A 168 -30.59 7.51 -5.87
N LYS A 169 -31.79 7.62 -5.29
CA LYS A 169 -32.64 8.83 -5.39
C LYS A 169 -32.06 9.99 -4.59
N LEU A 170 -31.66 9.72 -3.35
CA LEU A 170 -31.02 10.69 -2.46
C LEU A 170 -29.77 11.30 -3.13
N ASP A 171 -28.88 10.47 -3.64
CA ASP A 171 -27.63 10.91 -4.27
C ASP A 171 -27.87 11.77 -5.50
N ARG A 172 -28.87 11.45 -6.33
CA ARG A 172 -29.24 12.30 -7.48
C ARG A 172 -29.70 13.69 -7.03
N GLN A 173 -30.54 13.76 -6.01
CA GLN A 173 -31.06 15.02 -5.48
C GLN A 173 -29.95 15.85 -4.82
N LEU A 174 -29.10 15.23 -4.00
CA LEU A 174 -27.98 15.90 -3.34
C LEU A 174 -26.89 16.33 -4.33
N SER A 175 -26.63 15.54 -5.38
CA SER A 175 -25.72 15.94 -6.47
C SER A 175 -26.25 17.17 -7.20
N ARG A 176 -27.56 17.23 -7.48
CA ARG A 176 -28.20 18.40 -8.10
C ARG A 176 -28.16 19.62 -7.18
N LEU A 177 -28.43 19.44 -5.89
CA LEU A 177 -28.33 20.51 -4.89
C LEU A 177 -26.90 21.07 -4.86
N ALA A 178 -25.91 20.19 -4.76
CA ALA A 178 -24.50 20.59 -4.73
C ALA A 178 -24.10 21.32 -6.02
N PHE A 179 -24.48 20.81 -7.19
CA PHE A 179 -24.23 21.46 -8.47
C PHE A 179 -24.82 22.88 -8.53
N THR A 180 -26.11 23.02 -8.16
CA THR A 180 -26.83 24.30 -8.17
C THR A 180 -26.14 25.35 -7.29
N HIS A 181 -25.60 24.93 -6.15
CA HIS A 181 -24.93 25.80 -5.18
C HIS A 181 -23.40 25.75 -5.25
N ARG A 182 -22.83 25.31 -6.38
CA ARG A 182 -21.37 25.27 -6.64
C ARG A 182 -20.57 24.55 -5.55
N ALA A 183 -21.16 23.51 -4.95
CA ALA A 183 -20.53 22.63 -3.98
C ALA A 183 -20.10 21.32 -4.65
N VAL A 184 -19.13 20.63 -4.04
CA VAL A 184 -18.79 19.24 -4.36
C VAL A 184 -19.44 18.33 -3.35
N TYR A 185 -20.08 17.24 -3.79
CA TYR A 185 -20.75 16.26 -2.95
C TYR A 185 -20.16 14.86 -3.12
N SER A 186 -20.03 14.12 -2.02
CA SER A 186 -19.86 12.67 -2.01
C SER A 186 -20.56 12.01 -0.82
N ARG A 187 -20.82 10.70 -0.95
CA ARG A 187 -21.35 9.85 0.11
C ARG A 187 -20.50 8.60 0.31
N TYR A 188 -20.18 8.31 1.57
CA TYR A 188 -19.57 7.06 2.00
C TYR A 188 -20.46 6.39 3.04
N ALA A 189 -21.26 5.40 2.60
CA ALA A 189 -22.31 4.80 3.44
C ALA A 189 -23.28 5.88 3.97
N ASP A 190 -23.30 6.11 5.29
CA ASP A 190 -24.08 7.10 6.03
C ASP A 190 -23.41 8.48 6.12
N ASP A 191 -22.10 8.58 5.87
CA ASP A 191 -21.36 9.84 5.85
C ASP A 191 -21.59 10.60 4.53
N LEU A 192 -22.21 11.78 4.60
CA LEU A 192 -22.31 12.74 3.51
C LEU A 192 -21.24 13.82 3.67
N SER A 193 -20.63 14.23 2.56
CA SER A 193 -19.61 15.28 2.54
C SER A 193 -19.91 16.29 1.44
N PHE A 194 -20.01 17.56 1.84
CA PHE A 194 -20.07 18.71 0.97
C PHE A 194 -18.79 19.53 1.12
N SER A 195 -18.36 20.21 0.07
CA SER A 195 -17.25 21.16 0.19
C SER A 195 -17.35 22.30 -0.78
N PHE A 196 -16.83 23.45 -0.36
CA PHE A 196 -16.99 24.72 -1.04
C PHE A 196 -15.63 25.36 -1.30
N TYR A 197 -15.47 25.94 -2.49
CA TYR A 197 -14.30 26.78 -2.80
C TYR A 197 -14.55 28.26 -2.41
N ALA A 198 -15.81 28.68 -2.45
CA ALA A 198 -16.22 30.06 -2.27
C ALA A 198 -16.04 30.57 -0.81
N PRO A 199 -15.86 31.88 -0.60
CA PRO A 199 -15.91 32.49 0.73
C PRO A 199 -17.30 32.35 1.36
N GLU A 200 -17.38 32.51 2.68
CA GLU A 200 -18.59 32.35 3.49
C GLU A 200 -19.82 33.05 2.90
N LEU A 201 -19.67 34.30 2.45
CA LEU A 201 -20.71 35.10 1.80
C LEU A 201 -21.39 34.40 0.59
N HIS A 202 -20.71 33.43 -0.02
CA HIS A 202 -21.19 32.69 -1.19
C HIS A 202 -21.43 31.21 -0.91
N VAL A 203 -21.30 30.78 0.34
CA VAL A 203 -21.71 29.44 0.76
C VAL A 203 -23.24 29.45 0.94
N SER A 204 -23.93 28.53 0.27
CA SER A 204 -25.40 28.52 0.28
C SER A 204 -25.98 28.05 1.61
N GLY A 205 -26.83 28.90 2.19
CA GLY A 205 -27.69 28.58 3.35
C GLY A 205 -28.61 27.38 3.13
N GLU A 206 -28.87 26.99 1.88
CA GLU A 206 -29.67 25.81 1.53
C GLU A 206 -28.97 24.48 1.84
N ILE A 207 -27.63 24.48 1.89
CA ILE A 207 -26.83 23.31 2.24
C ILE A 207 -26.34 23.40 3.67
N VAL A 208 -25.83 24.56 4.08
CA VAL A 208 -25.22 24.76 5.40
C VAL A 208 -25.53 26.15 5.92
N VAL A 209 -25.98 26.23 7.17
CA VAL A 209 -26.21 27.48 7.89
C VAL A 209 -25.13 27.61 8.94
N PHE A 210 -24.38 28.71 8.87
CA PHE A 210 -23.40 29.10 9.88
C PHE A 210 -24.15 29.55 11.13
N GLU A 211 -23.79 28.99 12.28
CA GLU A 211 -24.33 29.42 13.58
C GLU A 211 -23.25 30.24 14.31
N GLN A 212 -23.66 31.29 15.04
CA GLN A 212 -22.72 32.08 15.83
C GLN A 212 -22.39 31.35 17.15
N GLY A 213 -21.10 31.16 17.43
CA GLY A 213 -20.63 30.62 18.70
C GLY A 213 -19.10 30.59 18.80
N ALA A 214 -18.59 30.58 20.03
CA ALA A 214 -17.16 30.57 20.32
C ALA A 214 -16.56 29.16 20.16
N GLY A 215 -16.19 28.77 18.93
CA GLY A 215 -15.42 27.55 18.66
C GLY A 215 -15.92 26.69 17.50
N ASN A 216 -15.06 25.82 16.99
CA ASN A 216 -15.13 25.23 15.65
C ASN A 216 -16.20 24.13 15.46
N TYR A 217 -17.50 24.37 15.65
CA TYR A 217 -18.56 23.39 15.33
C TYR A 217 -19.94 23.98 14.98
N TYR A 218 -20.11 25.29 14.91
CA TYR A 218 -21.42 25.92 14.78
C TYR A 218 -21.89 25.97 13.32
N ALA A 219 -22.35 24.83 12.80
CA ALA A 219 -23.09 24.79 11.56
C ALA A 219 -24.15 23.70 11.58
N LYS A 220 -25.32 24.02 11.04
CA LYS A 220 -26.40 23.06 10.83
C LYS A 220 -26.65 22.82 9.35
N ALA A 221 -27.29 21.71 9.04
CA ALA A 221 -27.79 21.46 7.69
C ALA A 221 -28.80 22.52 7.29
N GLY A 222 -28.69 23.01 6.07
CA GLY A 222 -29.62 23.97 5.46
C GLY A 222 -30.99 23.37 5.18
N GLU A 223 -31.94 24.22 4.81
CA GLU A 223 -33.34 23.83 4.62
C GLU A 223 -33.50 22.81 3.49
N GLN A 224 -33.01 23.08 2.27
CA GLN A 224 -33.09 22.11 1.17
C GLN A 224 -32.38 20.79 1.50
N LEU A 225 -31.22 20.83 2.16
CA LEU A 225 -30.51 19.60 2.54
C LEU A 225 -31.37 18.74 3.49
N ASN A 226 -31.91 19.34 4.56
CA ASN A 226 -32.82 18.65 5.47
C ASN A 226 -34.06 18.10 4.75
N ARG A 227 -34.69 18.92 3.90
CA ARG A 227 -35.86 18.53 3.12
C ARG A 227 -35.58 17.31 2.25
N ILE A 228 -34.48 17.31 1.49
CA ILE A 228 -34.11 16.18 0.63
C ILE A 228 -33.85 14.92 1.47
N VAL A 229 -33.12 15.02 2.57
CA VAL A 229 -32.83 13.87 3.45
C VAL A 229 -34.13 13.29 4.03
N ASN A 230 -35.02 14.14 4.53
CA ASN A 230 -36.30 13.73 5.13
C ASN A 230 -37.26 13.08 4.12
N ILE A 231 -37.37 13.63 2.90
CA ILE A 231 -38.20 13.04 1.84
C ILE A 231 -37.70 11.64 1.43
N ASN A 232 -36.40 11.38 1.55
CA ASN A 232 -35.81 10.05 1.34
C ASN A 232 -35.87 9.15 2.58
N ARG A 233 -36.65 9.53 3.61
CA ARG A 233 -36.88 8.76 4.84
C ARG A 233 -35.59 8.50 5.63
N PHE A 234 -34.69 9.47 5.65
CA PHE A 234 -33.53 9.52 6.52
C PHE A 234 -33.62 10.76 7.42
N SER A 235 -32.76 10.86 8.43
CA SER A 235 -32.61 12.06 9.26
C SER A 235 -31.14 12.36 9.51
N ILE A 236 -30.80 13.63 9.67
CA ILE A 236 -29.43 14.09 9.93
C ILE A 236 -29.13 13.99 11.43
N ASN A 237 -27.91 13.60 11.78
CA ASN A 237 -27.37 13.65 13.13
C ASN A 237 -26.74 15.04 13.41
N PRO A 238 -27.36 15.92 14.21
CA PRO A 238 -26.80 17.25 14.47
C PRO A 238 -25.48 17.17 15.25
N GLY A 239 -25.36 16.25 16.21
CA GLY A 239 -24.17 16.09 17.06
C GLY A 239 -22.94 15.56 16.33
N LYS A 240 -23.08 15.08 15.10
CA LYS A 240 -21.99 14.66 14.23
C LYS A 240 -21.83 15.52 12.98
N THR A 241 -22.70 16.51 12.80
CA THR A 241 -22.61 17.49 11.74
C THR A 241 -21.49 18.46 12.07
N ARG A 242 -20.64 18.78 11.08
CA ARG A 242 -19.48 19.66 11.29
C ARG A 242 -19.15 20.44 10.04
N LEU A 243 -18.76 21.69 10.22
CA LEU A 243 -18.17 22.55 9.20
C LEU A 243 -16.72 22.85 9.58
N GLN A 244 -15.81 22.74 8.61
CA GLN A 244 -14.37 22.86 8.84
C GLN A 244 -13.77 23.83 7.82
N ASP A 245 -13.18 24.94 8.29
CA ASP A 245 -12.46 25.89 7.44
C ASP A 245 -11.04 25.39 7.09
N ARG A 246 -10.44 25.96 6.04
CA ARG A 246 -9.08 25.68 5.54
C ARG A 246 -7.97 25.92 6.55
N PHE A 247 -8.17 26.81 7.53
CA PHE A 247 -7.20 27.08 8.61
C PHE A 247 -7.26 26.04 9.73
N GLU A 248 -8.31 25.23 9.75
CA GLU A 248 -8.50 24.14 10.70
C GLU A 248 -8.23 22.80 10.05
N ARG A 249 -8.18 21.71 10.83
CA ARG A 249 -8.02 20.38 10.25
C ARG A 249 -9.32 19.95 9.56
N GLN A 250 -9.36 19.96 8.22
CA GLN A 250 -10.49 19.45 7.44
C GLN A 250 -10.38 17.93 7.27
N THR A 251 -11.49 17.21 7.47
CA THR A 251 -11.48 15.75 7.40
C THR A 251 -12.68 15.14 6.69
N VAL A 252 -12.41 14.24 5.74
CA VAL A 252 -13.43 13.42 5.06
C VAL A 252 -13.11 11.95 5.30
N THR A 253 -14.09 11.17 5.81
CA THR A 253 -13.92 9.73 6.12
C THR A 253 -12.66 9.43 6.95
N GLY A 254 -12.31 10.34 7.88
CA GLY A 254 -11.13 10.23 8.75
C GLY A 254 -9.77 10.60 8.12
N LEU A 255 -9.73 10.99 6.85
CA LEU A 255 -8.52 11.48 6.17
C LEU A 255 -8.49 13.01 6.16
N VAL A 256 -7.31 13.59 6.30
CA VAL A 256 -7.09 15.04 6.23
C VAL A 256 -7.09 15.49 4.78
N VAL A 257 -7.80 16.58 4.44
CA VAL A 257 -7.99 17.00 3.05
C VAL A 257 -7.54 18.44 2.71
N ASN A 258 -7.04 19.21 3.68
CA ASN A 258 -6.70 20.63 3.49
C ASN A 258 -5.95 20.97 2.19
N LYS A 259 -4.84 20.27 1.90
CA LYS A 259 -4.00 20.53 0.70
C LYS A 259 -3.91 19.33 -0.24
N LYS A 260 -3.83 18.14 0.35
CA LYS A 260 -3.79 16.82 -0.27
C LYS A 260 -4.32 15.82 0.75
N ILE A 261 -4.69 14.64 0.29
CA ILE A 261 -5.08 13.56 1.19
C ILE A 261 -3.90 13.20 2.08
N ASN A 262 -4.15 13.10 3.38
CA ASN A 262 -3.15 12.70 4.35
C ASN A 262 -3.78 11.90 5.50
N VAL A 263 -2.98 11.08 6.16
CA VAL A 263 -3.38 10.46 7.43
C VAL A 263 -3.32 11.49 8.57
N PRO A 264 -4.16 11.36 9.61
CA PRO A 264 -4.07 12.24 10.78
C PRO A 264 -2.69 12.18 11.46
N ARG A 265 -2.17 13.32 11.93
CA ARG A 265 -0.87 13.36 12.64
C ARG A 265 -0.82 12.42 13.85
N GLN A 266 -1.93 12.26 14.56
CA GLN A 266 -2.05 11.33 15.69
C GLN A 266 -1.87 9.87 15.24
N PHE A 267 -2.33 9.49 14.04
CA PHE A 267 -2.11 8.16 13.49
C PHE A 267 -0.62 7.91 13.27
N VAL A 268 0.10 8.87 12.67
CA VAL A 268 1.55 8.79 12.49
C VAL A 268 2.27 8.69 13.83
N ARG A 269 1.94 9.56 14.79
CA ARG A 269 2.56 9.56 16.13
C ARG A 269 2.37 8.22 16.86
N LYS A 270 1.16 7.66 16.84
CA LYS A 270 0.90 6.35 17.47
C LYS A 270 1.70 5.23 16.79
N THR A 271 1.84 5.25 15.45
CA THR A 271 2.69 4.28 14.74
C THR A 271 4.16 4.42 15.14
N CYS A 272 4.69 5.65 15.16
CA CYS A 272 6.07 5.91 15.57
C CYS A 272 6.32 5.53 17.03
N ALA A 273 5.35 5.73 17.93
CA ALA A 273 5.47 5.36 19.33
C ALA A 273 5.57 3.83 19.50
N MET A 274 4.80 3.05 18.73
CA MET A 274 4.91 1.58 18.74
C MET A 274 6.25 1.10 18.19
N ILE A 275 6.74 1.69 17.09
CA ILE A 275 8.10 1.41 16.57
C ILE A 275 9.15 1.73 17.63
N HIS A 276 9.05 2.89 18.26
CA HIS A 276 9.98 3.31 19.31
C HIS A 276 9.95 2.38 20.52
N SER A 277 8.78 1.86 20.89
CA SER A 277 8.69 0.86 21.96
C SER A 277 9.48 -0.41 21.62
N ILE A 278 9.52 -0.84 20.36
CA ILE A 278 10.33 -1.99 19.94
C ILE A 278 11.82 -1.62 19.94
N GLU A 279 12.19 -0.44 19.41
CA GLU A 279 13.57 0.06 19.41
C GLU A 279 14.17 0.14 20.83
N SER A 280 13.38 0.58 21.82
CA SER A 280 13.88 0.85 23.18
C SER A 280 13.82 -0.35 24.12
N PHE A 281 12.86 -1.27 23.93
CA PHE A 281 12.60 -2.35 24.90
C PHE A 281 12.62 -3.75 24.28
N GLY A 282 12.86 -3.87 22.97
CA GLY A 282 12.76 -5.12 22.24
C GLY A 282 11.30 -5.54 21.97
N LEU A 283 11.13 -6.51 21.07
CA LEU A 283 9.82 -6.94 20.58
C LEU A 283 8.92 -7.51 21.69
N LYS A 284 9.47 -8.36 22.57
CA LYS A 284 8.71 -9.05 23.62
C LYS A 284 8.09 -8.07 24.61
N THR A 285 8.88 -7.16 25.18
CA THR A 285 8.38 -6.16 26.14
C THR A 285 7.46 -5.14 25.49
N ALA A 286 7.72 -4.74 24.24
CA ALA A 286 6.81 -3.87 23.49
C ALA A 286 5.45 -4.53 23.25
N GLN A 287 5.43 -5.84 22.96
CA GLN A 287 4.21 -6.63 22.79
C GLN A 287 3.37 -6.66 24.07
N GLU A 288 4.00 -6.92 25.23
CA GLU A 288 3.32 -6.94 26.53
C GLU A 288 2.66 -5.59 26.84
N ARG A 289 3.40 -4.48 26.67
CA ARG A 289 2.87 -3.12 26.86
C ARG A 289 1.71 -2.82 25.91
N PHE A 290 1.83 -3.23 24.65
CA PHE A 290 0.76 -3.04 23.67
C PHE A 290 -0.52 -3.78 24.06
N LEU A 291 -0.43 -5.00 24.61
CA LEU A 291 -1.59 -5.76 25.07
C LEU A 291 -2.23 -5.14 26.33
N ILE A 292 -1.45 -4.55 27.24
CA ILE A 292 -1.99 -3.82 28.39
C ILE A 292 -2.85 -2.63 27.92
N GLU A 293 -2.37 -1.86 26.95
CA GLU A 293 -3.12 -0.72 26.39
C GLU A 293 -4.27 -1.14 25.48
N ASN A 294 -4.24 -2.36 24.93
CA ASN A 294 -5.19 -2.85 23.94
C ASN A 294 -5.61 -4.30 24.27
N PRO A 295 -6.29 -4.53 25.40
CA PRO A 295 -6.54 -5.88 25.95
C PRO A 295 -7.38 -6.78 25.03
N ASN A 296 -8.17 -6.20 24.15
CA ASN A 296 -8.99 -6.92 23.17
C ASN A 296 -8.25 -7.22 21.84
N SER A 297 -6.99 -6.81 21.71
CA SER A 297 -6.22 -7.04 20.48
C SER A 297 -5.78 -8.49 20.37
N LYS A 298 -6.11 -9.14 19.25
CA LYS A 298 -5.64 -10.49 18.89
C LYS A 298 -4.39 -10.50 18.01
N SER A 299 -3.89 -9.32 17.62
CA SER A 299 -2.76 -9.18 16.71
C SER A 299 -1.50 -8.75 17.45
N SER A 300 -0.34 -9.21 16.95
CA SER A 300 0.96 -8.77 17.44
C SER A 300 1.27 -7.32 17.03
N ILE A 301 2.09 -6.63 17.83
CA ILE A 301 2.43 -5.22 17.66
C ILE A 301 3.14 -4.96 16.33
N ASP A 302 4.04 -5.85 15.89
CA ASP A 302 4.73 -5.78 14.61
C ASP A 302 3.73 -5.83 13.44
N ASN A 303 2.73 -6.73 13.50
CA ASN A 303 1.67 -6.84 12.50
C ASN A 303 0.78 -5.60 12.47
N VAL A 304 0.47 -5.05 13.64
CA VAL A 304 -0.28 -3.79 13.75
C VAL A 304 0.50 -2.64 13.14
N ILE A 305 1.80 -2.51 13.43
CA ILE A 305 2.66 -1.49 12.83
C ILE A 305 2.73 -1.67 11.31
N PHE A 306 2.99 -2.88 10.83
CA PHE A 306 3.07 -3.24 9.42
C PHE A 306 1.81 -2.80 8.66
N GLY A 307 0.62 -3.21 9.14
CA GLY A 307 -0.65 -2.83 8.53
C GLY A 307 -0.90 -1.32 8.55
N ARG A 308 -0.48 -0.63 9.61
CA ARG A 308 -0.59 0.84 9.70
C ARG A 308 0.32 1.57 8.72
N ILE A 309 1.52 1.05 8.47
CA ILE A 309 2.44 1.62 7.49
C ILE A 309 1.92 1.37 6.07
N LEU A 310 1.40 0.18 5.77
CA LEU A 310 0.77 -0.10 4.47
C LEU A 310 -0.47 0.74 4.23
N TYR A 311 -1.29 0.97 5.26
CA TYR A 311 -2.40 1.92 5.18
C TYR A 311 -1.91 3.34 4.93
N MET A 312 -0.82 3.78 5.57
CA MET A 312 -0.21 5.07 5.26
C MET A 312 0.22 5.11 3.79
N LYS A 313 0.89 4.06 3.29
CA LYS A 313 1.29 3.94 1.88
C LYS A 313 0.13 4.15 0.93
N SER A 314 -1.00 3.47 1.17
CA SER A 314 -2.16 3.55 0.28
C SER A 314 -2.75 4.96 0.22
N VAL A 315 -2.69 5.71 1.33
CA VAL A 315 -3.22 7.07 1.43
C VAL A 315 -2.29 8.12 0.82
N VAL A 316 -1.00 8.09 1.16
CA VAL A 316 -0.06 9.19 0.81
C VAL A 316 0.93 8.85 -0.31
N GLY A 317 1.01 7.57 -0.71
CA GLY A 317 1.91 7.08 -1.74
C GLY A 317 3.39 7.07 -1.35
N TYR A 318 4.21 6.51 -2.23
CA TYR A 318 5.66 6.35 -2.04
C TYR A 318 6.42 7.67 -1.98
N SER A 319 5.93 8.74 -2.61
CA SER A 319 6.60 10.05 -2.62
C SER A 319 6.52 10.77 -1.27
N SER A 320 5.71 10.29 -0.33
CA SER A 320 5.57 10.90 0.99
C SER A 320 6.83 10.71 1.84
N VAL A 321 7.46 11.83 2.21
CA VAL A 321 8.62 11.87 3.13
C VAL A 321 8.28 11.24 4.49
N VAL A 322 7.06 11.45 4.98
CA VAL A 322 6.60 10.88 6.26
C VAL A 322 6.50 9.36 6.16
N TYR A 323 5.90 8.84 5.09
CA TYR A 323 5.82 7.41 4.84
C TYR A 323 7.21 6.79 4.78
N LYS A 324 8.10 7.32 3.92
CA LYS A 324 9.47 6.81 3.76
C LYS A 324 10.23 6.76 5.09
N ARG A 325 10.14 7.82 5.90
CA ARG A 325 10.81 7.88 7.20
C ARG A 325 10.32 6.79 8.16
N VAL A 326 9.00 6.59 8.26
CA VAL A 326 8.42 5.59 9.16
C VAL A 326 8.69 4.17 8.66
N ALA A 327 8.58 3.95 7.34
CA ALA A 327 8.88 2.69 6.68
C ALA A 327 10.35 2.27 6.86
N LEU A 328 11.29 3.20 6.66
CA LEU A 328 12.72 2.94 6.87
C LEU A 328 13.02 2.53 8.32
N ARG A 329 12.47 3.25 9.30
CA ARG A 329 12.64 2.89 10.72
C ARG A 329 12.10 1.51 11.03
N PHE A 330 10.92 1.17 10.51
CA PHE A 330 10.36 -0.18 10.70
C PHE A 330 11.21 -1.27 10.04
N ASN A 331 11.71 -1.04 8.83
CA ASN A 331 12.54 -2.01 8.13
C ASN A 331 13.92 -2.24 8.80
N GLN A 332 14.40 -1.28 9.59
CA GLN A 332 15.62 -1.42 10.39
C GLN A 332 15.44 -2.30 11.64
N LEU A 333 14.20 -2.57 12.06
CA LEU A 333 13.95 -3.49 13.16
C LEU A 333 14.29 -4.93 12.73
N ASP A 334 14.79 -5.73 13.65
CA ASP A 334 15.03 -7.16 13.42
C ASP A 334 13.70 -7.95 13.45
N LEU A 335 12.94 -7.79 12.38
CA LEU A 335 11.62 -8.39 12.16
C LEU A 335 11.60 -9.08 10.80
N GLU A 336 10.90 -10.20 10.73
CA GLU A 336 10.71 -10.99 9.51
C GLU A 336 10.07 -10.18 8.37
N ARG A 337 9.07 -9.35 8.69
CA ARG A 337 8.32 -8.57 7.69
C ARG A 337 8.96 -7.20 7.44
N LYS A 338 9.07 -6.83 6.16
CA LYS A 338 9.50 -5.49 5.70
C LYS A 338 8.41 -4.82 4.86
N VAL A 339 8.36 -3.49 4.90
CA VAL A 339 7.43 -2.68 4.10
C VAL A 339 8.10 -2.14 2.83
N PRO A 340 7.36 -2.00 1.71
CA PRO A 340 7.96 -1.59 0.44
C PRO A 340 8.35 -0.11 0.44
N LEU A 341 9.53 0.23 -0.08
CA LEU A 341 10.02 1.62 -0.14
C LEU A 341 9.78 2.30 -1.50
N SER A 342 9.45 1.54 -2.55
CA SER A 342 9.14 2.06 -3.88
C SER A 342 8.03 1.27 -4.58
N SER A 343 7.38 1.89 -5.57
CA SER A 343 6.49 1.24 -6.53
C SER A 343 7.37 0.70 -7.67
N SER A 344 7.80 -0.54 -7.61
CA SER A 344 8.40 -1.19 -8.77
C SER A 344 7.31 -1.37 -9.84
N LYS A 345 7.22 -0.37 -10.74
CA LYS A 345 6.74 -0.39 -12.13
C LYS A 345 6.89 1.05 -12.67
N ASP A 346 7.74 1.20 -13.69
CA ASP A 346 8.05 2.43 -14.45
C ASP A 346 9.13 3.40 -13.89
N GLY A 347 10.39 3.01 -14.09
CA GLY A 347 11.34 3.75 -14.95
C GLY A 347 11.78 5.19 -14.64
N LYS A 348 11.33 5.84 -13.55
CA LYS A 348 11.92 7.11 -13.10
C LYS A 348 12.24 7.09 -11.61
N PHE A 349 13.51 6.88 -11.30
CA PHE A 349 14.03 6.99 -9.95
C PHE A 349 13.91 8.42 -9.44
N SER A 350 13.53 8.59 -8.16
CA SER A 350 13.48 9.92 -7.56
C SER A 350 14.88 10.55 -7.54
N ALA A 351 14.99 11.87 -7.72
CA ALA A 351 16.28 12.58 -7.67
C ALA A 351 17.10 12.28 -6.41
N LYS A 352 16.43 12.05 -5.26
CA LYS A 352 17.09 11.65 -4.02
C LYS A 352 17.72 10.25 -4.09
N TYR A 353 17.07 9.30 -4.78
CA TYR A 353 17.61 7.95 -4.97
C TYR A 353 18.75 7.95 -5.98
N LEU A 354 18.63 8.73 -7.07
CA LEU A 354 19.73 8.96 -8.03
C LEU A 354 20.96 9.54 -7.31
N ASN A 355 20.77 10.59 -6.49
CA ASN A 355 21.86 11.13 -5.69
C ASN A 355 22.44 10.10 -4.69
N TRP A 356 21.60 9.23 -4.12
CA TRP A 356 22.05 8.21 -3.18
C TRP A 356 22.93 7.15 -3.86
N VAL A 357 22.58 6.70 -5.07
CA VAL A 357 23.42 5.74 -5.83
C VAL A 357 24.67 6.41 -6.39
N ASN A 358 24.57 7.63 -6.94
CA ASN A 358 25.71 8.33 -7.54
C ASN A 358 26.83 8.58 -6.53
N ARG A 359 26.50 8.77 -5.25
CA ARG A 359 27.50 8.99 -4.20
C ARG A 359 28.19 7.72 -3.69
N ARG A 360 27.66 6.54 -4.04
CA ARG A 360 28.13 5.23 -3.53
C ARG A 360 28.74 4.33 -4.60
N CYS A 361 28.41 4.55 -5.87
CA CYS A 361 28.97 3.82 -7.00
C CYS A 361 30.09 4.62 -7.65
N TRP A 362 31.13 3.90 -8.07
CA TRP A 362 32.37 4.43 -8.62
C TRP A 362 32.58 3.91 -10.02
N VAL A 363 33.08 4.77 -10.89
CA VAL A 363 33.67 4.38 -12.18
C VAL A 363 35.12 4.03 -11.92
N ILE A 364 35.58 2.94 -12.52
CA ILE A 364 36.97 2.49 -12.48
C ILE A 364 37.49 2.50 -13.90
N ASP A 365 38.60 3.19 -14.09
CA ASP A 365 39.26 3.37 -15.37
C ASP A 365 40.69 2.83 -15.26
N ASN A 366 40.96 1.78 -16.02
CA ASN A 366 42.26 1.15 -16.07
C ASN A 366 42.95 1.49 -17.40
N HIS A 367 43.79 2.52 -17.35
CA HIS A 367 44.54 3.00 -18.51
C HIS A 367 45.54 1.97 -19.05
N GLU A 368 45.94 0.96 -18.27
CA GLU A 368 46.87 -0.09 -18.72
C GLU A 368 46.20 -1.12 -19.63
N THR A 369 44.94 -1.48 -19.34
CA THR A 369 44.19 -2.51 -20.08
C THR A 369 43.14 -1.92 -21.01
N ILE A 370 42.89 -0.61 -20.96
CA ILE A 370 41.79 0.08 -21.66
C ILE A 370 40.44 -0.54 -21.27
N GLU A 371 40.36 -1.09 -20.04
CA GLU A 371 39.13 -1.63 -19.48
C GLU A 371 38.52 -0.64 -18.50
N GLN A 372 37.20 -0.53 -18.59
CA GLN A 372 36.39 0.27 -17.68
C GLN A 372 35.43 -0.64 -16.91
N GLY A 373 35.26 -0.35 -15.63
CA GLY A 373 34.35 -1.07 -14.76
C GLY A 373 33.62 -0.17 -13.78
N SER A 374 32.85 -0.83 -12.92
CA SER A 374 32.12 -0.24 -11.80
C SER A 374 32.72 -0.72 -10.48
N GLY A 375 32.52 0.07 -9.43
CA GLY A 375 32.92 -0.29 -8.08
C GLY A 375 32.03 0.34 -7.03
N PHE A 376 32.22 -0.06 -5.78
CA PHE A 376 31.50 0.52 -4.66
C PHE A 376 32.30 0.43 -3.36
N MET A 377 32.01 1.34 -2.43
CA MET A 377 32.71 1.39 -1.14
C MET A 377 32.06 0.47 -0.11
N MET A 378 32.90 -0.24 0.64
CA MET A 378 32.53 -0.97 1.85
C MET A 378 33.25 -0.39 3.09
N ALA A 379 32.78 -0.82 4.27
CA ALA A 379 33.29 -0.38 5.56
C ALA A 379 34.82 -0.43 5.65
N GLY A 380 35.41 0.70 6.06
CA GLY A 380 36.86 0.85 6.19
C GLY A 380 37.52 1.43 4.95
N ASN A 381 36.77 2.18 4.14
CA ASN A 381 37.27 2.85 2.95
C ASN A 381 37.86 1.88 1.89
N LEU A 382 37.28 0.68 1.80
CA LEU A 382 37.68 -0.33 0.83
C LEU A 382 36.84 -0.17 -0.44
N LEU A 383 37.49 0.13 -1.56
CA LEU A 383 36.83 0.12 -2.87
C LEU A 383 36.82 -1.31 -3.40
N ILE A 384 35.64 -1.84 -3.64
CA ILE A 384 35.44 -3.20 -4.16
C ILE A 384 35.11 -3.14 -5.65
N THR A 385 35.74 -4.02 -6.43
CA THR A 385 35.46 -4.23 -7.86
C THR A 385 35.84 -5.66 -8.30
N CYS A 386 35.84 -5.93 -9.60
CA CYS A 386 36.27 -7.19 -10.18
C CYS A 386 37.78 -7.26 -10.42
N ALA A 387 38.32 -8.47 -10.31
CA ALA A 387 39.73 -8.75 -10.58
C ALA A 387 40.08 -8.50 -12.06
N HIS A 388 39.21 -8.87 -12.99
CA HIS A 388 39.47 -8.63 -14.41
C HIS A 388 39.53 -7.13 -14.75
N VAL A 389 38.71 -6.30 -14.10
CA VAL A 389 38.69 -4.83 -14.33
C VAL A 389 40.03 -4.19 -13.98
N VAL A 390 40.67 -4.64 -12.90
CA VAL A 390 41.99 -4.11 -12.48
C VAL A 390 43.15 -4.79 -13.19
N GLY A 391 42.97 -6.02 -13.70
CA GLY A 391 44.01 -6.78 -14.38
C GLY A 391 45.28 -6.92 -13.51
N ASN A 392 46.43 -6.55 -14.08
CA ASN A 392 47.72 -6.55 -13.38
C ASN A 392 48.13 -5.16 -12.86
N ALA A 393 47.24 -4.17 -12.94
CA ALA A 393 47.56 -2.80 -12.58
C ALA A 393 47.78 -2.67 -11.07
N LYS A 394 48.86 -1.97 -10.68
CA LYS A 394 49.12 -1.63 -9.27
C LYS A 394 48.33 -0.41 -8.82
N GLU A 395 48.00 0.47 -9.76
CA GLU A 395 47.21 1.68 -9.54
C GLU A 395 46.10 1.76 -10.60
N ILE A 396 44.93 2.21 -10.19
CA ILE A 396 43.78 2.47 -11.06
C ILE A 396 43.26 3.89 -10.85
N GLU A 397 42.60 4.46 -11.84
CA GLU A 397 41.91 5.74 -11.70
C GLU A 397 40.44 5.49 -11.35
N VAL A 398 39.91 6.22 -10.38
CA VAL A 398 38.54 6.02 -9.87
C VAL A 398 37.86 7.35 -9.64
N TYR A 399 36.57 7.44 -9.96
CA TYR A 399 35.79 8.67 -9.78
C TYR A 399 34.30 8.39 -9.65
N ARG A 400 33.56 9.36 -9.11
CA ARG A 400 32.09 9.33 -9.07
C ARG A 400 31.55 10.35 -10.07
N THR A 401 30.48 9.99 -10.78
CA THR A 401 29.83 10.90 -11.75
C THR A 401 29.23 12.16 -11.13
N CYS A 402 29.07 12.19 -9.80
CA CYS A 402 28.62 13.37 -9.06
C CYS A 402 29.76 14.29 -8.59
N ASP A 403 31.01 13.87 -8.73
CA ASP A 403 32.19 14.62 -8.32
C ASP A 403 32.92 15.17 -9.55
N THR A 404 33.71 16.23 -9.35
CA THR A 404 34.61 16.78 -10.38
C THR A 404 36.01 16.20 -10.31
N GLU A 405 36.37 15.58 -9.18
CA GLU A 405 37.70 15.05 -8.92
C GLU A 405 37.80 13.57 -9.30
N LYS A 406 38.94 13.22 -9.88
CA LYS A 406 39.36 11.84 -10.06
C LYS A 406 40.45 11.51 -9.05
N TYR A 407 40.47 10.28 -8.57
CA TYR A 407 41.42 9.81 -7.58
C TYR A 407 42.22 8.64 -8.13
N LYS A 408 43.46 8.51 -7.68
CA LYS A 408 44.22 7.27 -7.83
C LYS A 408 43.86 6.32 -6.70
N ALA A 409 43.75 5.04 -7.00
CA ALA A 409 43.60 3.99 -6.00
C ALA A 409 44.65 2.90 -6.18
N THR A 410 45.29 2.51 -5.09
CA THR A 410 46.27 1.41 -5.06
C THR A 410 45.51 0.09 -4.96
N VAL A 411 45.79 -0.86 -5.84
CA VAL A 411 45.22 -2.21 -5.77
C VAL A 411 45.95 -2.99 -4.67
N CYS A 412 45.24 -3.27 -3.58
CA CYS A 412 45.82 -3.90 -2.39
C CYS A 412 45.56 -5.41 -2.33
N TYR A 413 44.51 -5.87 -3.03
CA TYR A 413 44.13 -7.26 -3.08
C TYR A 413 43.53 -7.62 -4.44
N VAL A 414 43.95 -8.76 -4.96
CA VAL A 414 43.28 -9.47 -6.05
C VAL A 414 43.11 -10.90 -5.56
N SER A 415 41.91 -11.44 -5.68
CA SER A 415 41.64 -12.82 -5.28
C SER A 415 42.59 -13.78 -6.01
N PRO A 416 43.28 -14.70 -5.31
CA PRO A 416 44.10 -15.71 -5.96
C PRO A 416 43.26 -16.82 -6.60
N ASP A 417 42.01 -17.00 -6.15
CA ASP A 417 41.08 -17.96 -6.75
C ASP A 417 40.41 -17.33 -7.98
N LYS A 418 40.68 -17.91 -9.16
CA LYS A 418 40.10 -17.48 -10.43
C LYS A 418 38.57 -17.61 -10.49
N ALA A 419 37.97 -18.44 -9.63
CA ALA A 419 36.51 -18.53 -9.51
C ALA A 419 35.89 -17.35 -8.75
N VAL A 420 36.70 -16.55 -8.04
CA VAL A 420 36.29 -15.40 -7.23
C VAL A 420 36.83 -14.13 -7.89
N ASP A 421 36.06 -13.55 -8.78
CA ASP A 421 36.42 -12.35 -9.56
C ASP A 421 36.28 -11.06 -8.72
N VAL A 422 37.13 -10.89 -7.72
CA VAL A 422 37.11 -9.76 -6.77
C VAL A 422 38.50 -9.15 -6.62
N ALA A 423 38.55 -7.81 -6.66
CA ALA A 423 39.69 -7.00 -6.28
C ALA A 423 39.28 -5.90 -5.29
N ILE A 424 40.24 -5.48 -4.46
CA ILE A 424 40.07 -4.44 -3.45
C ILE A 424 41.18 -3.41 -3.62
N ALA A 425 40.79 -2.14 -3.68
CA ALA A 425 41.70 -1.01 -3.79
C ALA A 425 41.47 0.03 -2.69
N LEU A 426 42.52 0.80 -2.40
CA LEU A 426 42.50 1.91 -1.45
C LEU A 426 42.71 3.24 -2.20
N ILE A 427 41.78 4.17 -2.02
CA ILE A 427 41.88 5.50 -2.63
C ILE A 427 42.99 6.30 -1.93
N GLN A 428 43.92 6.81 -2.72
CA GLN A 428 45.02 7.67 -2.26
C GLN A 428 44.50 9.08 -1.94
N ASN A 429 44.92 9.64 -0.81
CA ASN A 429 44.49 10.96 -0.32
C ASN A 429 42.95 11.11 -0.32
N PRO A 430 42.21 10.22 0.36
CA PRO A 430 40.76 10.25 0.32
C PRO A 430 40.22 11.52 1.01
N PRO A 431 39.19 12.20 0.47
CA PRO A 431 38.43 13.19 1.23
C PRO A 431 37.88 12.58 2.53
N THR A 432 37.58 13.44 3.51
CA THR A 432 37.33 13.06 4.92
C THR A 432 36.26 11.98 5.15
N ARG A 433 35.37 11.69 4.19
CA ARG A 433 34.44 10.55 4.28
C ARG A 433 33.78 10.21 2.94
N PHE A 434 33.84 8.94 2.53
CA PHE A 434 32.99 8.42 1.45
C PHE A 434 31.71 7.78 1.97
N GLU A 435 30.68 7.73 1.11
CA GLU A 435 29.43 7.03 1.42
C GLU A 435 29.57 5.54 1.02
N GLU A 436 29.32 4.65 1.97
CA GLU A 436 29.51 3.20 1.81
C GLU A 436 28.17 2.47 1.64
N PHE A 437 28.24 1.24 1.10
CA PHE A 437 27.17 0.26 1.22
C PHE A 437 27.32 -0.51 2.53
N HIS A 438 26.26 -0.50 3.33
CA HIS A 438 26.20 -1.33 4.53
C HIS A 438 25.77 -2.75 4.16
N HIS A 439 26.42 -3.72 4.79
CA HIS A 439 26.03 -5.12 4.77
C HIS A 439 25.67 -5.55 6.19
N LYS A 440 24.85 -6.61 6.30
CA LYS A 440 24.56 -7.27 7.56
C LYS A 440 25.66 -8.30 7.87
N GLU A 441 25.81 -8.68 9.14
CA GLU A 441 26.70 -9.78 9.54
C GLU A 441 26.32 -11.11 8.88
N GLU A 442 25.01 -11.38 8.78
CA GLU A 442 24.48 -12.47 7.98
C GLU A 442 24.19 -12.00 6.54
N THR A 443 24.86 -12.63 5.57
CA THR A 443 24.62 -12.34 4.15
C THR A 443 23.23 -12.79 3.72
N PRO A 444 22.45 -11.96 3.01
CA PRO A 444 21.10 -12.34 2.59
C PRO A 444 21.12 -13.58 1.70
N ASN A 445 20.23 -14.54 1.94
CA ASN A 445 20.01 -15.65 0.99
C ASN A 445 19.52 -15.11 -0.35
N ILE A 446 19.88 -15.80 -1.43
CA ILE A 446 19.41 -15.53 -2.79
C ILE A 446 18.70 -16.78 -3.33
N GLU A 447 17.56 -16.60 -3.97
CA GLU A 447 16.76 -17.67 -4.57
C GLU A 447 16.40 -17.35 -6.03
N VAL A 448 16.23 -18.39 -6.85
CA VAL A 448 15.74 -18.23 -8.22
C VAL A 448 14.36 -17.57 -8.19
N GLY A 449 14.20 -16.50 -8.97
CA GLY A 449 13.01 -15.65 -8.99
C GLY A 449 13.14 -14.35 -8.19
N ASP A 450 14.17 -14.21 -7.34
CA ASP A 450 14.38 -12.99 -6.56
C ASP A 450 14.60 -11.77 -7.45
N LEU A 451 13.97 -10.65 -7.09
CA LEU A 451 14.11 -9.38 -7.78
C LEU A 451 15.28 -8.56 -7.22
N LEU A 452 16.16 -8.17 -8.12
CA LEU A 452 17.41 -7.48 -7.83
C LEU A 452 17.48 -6.11 -8.51
N THR A 453 18.37 -5.27 -7.97
CA THR A 453 18.79 -4.00 -8.54
C THR A 453 20.28 -4.06 -8.80
N VAL A 454 20.66 -4.00 -10.07
CA VAL A 454 22.04 -3.94 -10.52
C VAL A 454 22.40 -2.48 -10.77
N LEU A 455 23.52 -2.03 -10.20
CA LEU A 455 24.03 -0.67 -10.34
C LEU A 455 25.38 -0.70 -11.05
N GLY A 456 25.57 0.16 -12.04
CA GLY A 456 26.85 0.21 -12.76
C GLY A 456 26.91 1.29 -13.84
N PHE A 457 27.97 1.25 -14.64
CA PHE A 457 28.29 2.22 -15.68
C PHE A 457 28.56 1.50 -17.02
N PRO A 458 27.51 1.07 -17.75
CA PRO A 458 27.67 0.36 -19.01
C PRO A 458 28.29 1.27 -20.09
N LYS A 459 29.34 0.81 -20.77
CA LYS A 459 29.97 1.48 -21.92
C LYS A 459 30.09 2.99 -21.70
N TYR A 460 30.54 3.39 -20.51
CA TYR A 460 30.48 4.79 -20.09
C TYR A 460 31.36 5.64 -21.01
N LYS A 461 30.70 6.54 -21.73
CA LYS A 461 31.31 7.69 -22.40
C LYS A 461 31.20 8.87 -21.43
N ASP A 462 32.14 9.80 -21.47
CA ASP A 462 32.26 10.96 -20.54
C ASP A 462 30.97 11.80 -20.34
N ASP A 463 29.93 11.60 -21.15
CA ASP A 463 28.63 12.29 -21.09
C ASP A 463 27.60 11.68 -20.11
N ALA A 464 27.82 10.49 -19.55
CA ALA A 464 26.84 9.83 -18.69
C ALA A 464 26.80 10.40 -17.26
N LYS A 465 25.80 11.22 -16.94
CA LYS A 465 25.75 11.96 -15.65
C LYS A 465 25.31 11.14 -14.43
N ASN A 466 24.91 9.88 -14.58
CA ASN A 466 24.32 9.10 -13.47
C ASN A 466 24.65 7.61 -13.58
N VAL A 467 24.65 6.93 -12.43
CA VAL A 467 24.67 5.47 -12.31
C VAL A 467 23.50 4.87 -13.08
N TRP A 468 23.77 3.86 -13.89
CA TRP A 468 22.74 3.06 -14.54
C TRP A 468 22.13 2.09 -13.54
N ILE A 469 20.81 2.02 -13.52
CA ILE A 469 20.06 1.23 -12.55
C ILE A 469 19.18 0.24 -13.30
N ASN A 470 19.55 -1.03 -13.25
CA ASN A 470 18.80 -2.12 -13.85
C ASN A 470 18.07 -2.92 -12.79
N LYS A 471 16.81 -3.24 -13.09
CA LYS A 471 16.04 -4.25 -12.34
C LYS A 471 16.15 -5.58 -13.05
N ALA A 472 16.55 -6.64 -12.38
CA ALA A 472 16.68 -7.98 -12.95
C ALA A 472 16.10 -9.02 -11.97
N SER A 473 15.79 -10.21 -12.45
CA SER A 473 15.47 -11.37 -11.62
C SER A 473 16.51 -12.47 -11.75
N ILE A 474 16.73 -13.24 -10.68
CA ILE A 474 17.60 -14.42 -10.73
C ILE A 474 16.90 -15.50 -11.55
N VAL A 475 17.52 -15.95 -12.63
CA VAL A 475 17.01 -17.05 -13.49
C VAL A 475 17.64 -18.39 -13.15
N ASN A 476 18.86 -18.37 -12.62
CA ASN A 476 19.59 -19.57 -12.23
C ASN A 476 20.62 -19.24 -11.14
N GLN A 477 21.05 -20.23 -10.38
CA GLN A 477 22.17 -20.11 -9.45
C GLN A 477 23.05 -21.35 -9.51
N ILE A 478 24.37 -21.13 -9.51
CA ILE A 478 25.36 -22.19 -9.46
C ILE A 478 26.17 -22.01 -8.18
N LYS A 479 26.18 -23.06 -7.36
CA LYS A 479 27.01 -23.12 -6.15
C LYS A 479 28.13 -24.13 -6.37
N SER A 480 29.36 -23.67 -6.27
CA SER A 480 30.55 -24.51 -6.18
C SER A 480 31.13 -24.46 -4.76
N SER A 481 32.19 -25.23 -4.52
CA SER A 481 32.98 -25.11 -3.28
C SER A 481 33.62 -23.72 -3.12
N SER A 482 33.92 -23.04 -4.23
CA SER A 482 34.65 -21.78 -4.29
C SER A 482 33.81 -20.54 -4.59
N SER A 483 32.56 -20.68 -5.04
CA SER A 483 31.72 -19.55 -5.46
C SER A 483 30.21 -19.84 -5.36
N LEU A 484 29.41 -18.79 -5.24
CA LEU A 484 27.96 -18.83 -5.46
C LEU A 484 27.63 -17.72 -6.47
N ILE A 485 27.22 -18.13 -7.66
CA ILE A 485 26.96 -17.24 -8.79
C ILE A 485 25.47 -17.27 -9.09
N GLY A 486 24.83 -16.09 -9.11
CA GLY A 486 23.46 -15.91 -9.59
C GLY A 486 23.46 -15.37 -11.02
N TYR A 487 22.69 -15.99 -11.90
CA TYR A 487 22.48 -15.56 -13.29
C TYR A 487 21.19 -14.75 -13.40
N LEU A 488 21.19 -13.74 -14.25
CA LEU A 488 20.11 -12.74 -14.35
C LEU A 488 19.36 -12.84 -15.68
N ASP A 489 18.09 -12.47 -15.68
CA ASP A 489 17.21 -12.38 -16.87
C ASP A 489 17.55 -11.22 -17.83
N LYS A 490 18.62 -10.47 -17.57
CA LYS A 490 18.95 -9.24 -18.30
C LYS A 490 20.40 -9.17 -18.71
N GLU A 491 20.59 -8.89 -19.99
CA GLU A 491 21.91 -8.62 -20.58
C GLU A 491 22.60 -7.43 -19.88
N LEU A 492 23.77 -7.70 -19.29
CA LEU A 492 24.65 -6.67 -18.74
C LEU A 492 25.77 -6.33 -19.72
N TYR A 493 25.85 -5.06 -20.11
CA TYR A 493 26.92 -4.58 -20.98
C TYR A 493 28.25 -4.38 -20.22
N GLY A 494 29.37 -4.46 -20.96
CA GLY A 494 30.69 -4.10 -20.44
C GLY A 494 30.71 -2.74 -19.76
N GLY A 495 31.42 -2.61 -18.65
CA GLY A 495 31.39 -1.46 -17.74
C GLY A 495 30.52 -1.68 -16.48
N ASN A 496 29.59 -2.64 -16.48
CA ASN A 496 28.83 -3.00 -15.28
C ASN A 496 29.61 -3.89 -14.29
N SER A 497 30.67 -4.57 -14.75
CA SER A 497 31.52 -5.43 -13.93
C SER A 497 32.04 -4.70 -12.69
N GLY A 498 31.92 -5.33 -11.52
CA GLY A 498 32.30 -4.76 -10.24
C GLY A 498 31.23 -3.88 -9.58
N GLY A 499 30.09 -3.66 -10.25
CA GLY A 499 28.96 -2.92 -9.70
C GLY A 499 28.23 -3.66 -8.58
N PRO A 500 27.62 -2.95 -7.60
CA PRO A 500 26.89 -3.60 -6.51
C PRO A 500 25.52 -4.12 -6.96
N VAL A 501 25.13 -5.25 -6.39
CA VAL A 501 23.80 -5.87 -6.59
C VAL A 501 23.02 -5.80 -5.29
N LEU A 502 21.80 -5.24 -5.36
CA LEU A 502 20.92 -5.04 -4.20
C LEU A 502 19.64 -5.86 -4.33
N ASN A 503 19.15 -6.42 -3.23
CA ASN A 503 17.81 -7.01 -3.18
C ASN A 503 16.69 -5.96 -3.13
N GLU A 504 15.43 -6.38 -3.06
CA GLU A 504 14.26 -5.49 -2.98
C GLU A 504 14.27 -4.55 -1.75
N ASP A 505 14.90 -4.99 -0.66
CA ASP A 505 15.07 -4.20 0.57
C ASP A 505 16.20 -3.16 0.46
N GLY A 506 16.96 -3.18 -0.64
CA GLY A 506 18.12 -2.31 -0.87
C GLY A 506 19.38 -2.75 -0.11
N SER A 507 19.41 -3.99 0.39
CA SER A 507 20.60 -4.58 1.01
C SER A 507 21.53 -5.11 -0.07
N LEU A 508 22.84 -4.95 0.14
CA LEU A 508 23.86 -5.53 -0.73
C LEU A 508 23.80 -7.06 -0.66
N VAL A 509 23.71 -7.71 -1.82
CA VAL A 509 23.67 -9.18 -1.95
C VAL A 509 24.81 -9.75 -2.79
N GLY A 510 25.53 -8.90 -3.52
CA GLY A 510 26.68 -9.33 -4.29
C GLY A 510 27.28 -8.27 -5.19
N ILE A 511 28.13 -8.73 -6.10
CA ILE A 511 28.90 -7.92 -7.05
C ILE A 511 28.71 -8.47 -8.46
N VAL A 512 28.47 -7.61 -9.45
CA VAL A 512 28.36 -8.00 -10.86
C VAL A 512 29.68 -8.54 -11.35
N ILE A 513 29.67 -9.71 -11.99
CA ILE A 513 30.86 -10.35 -12.58
C ILE A 513 30.62 -10.68 -14.05
N LYS A 514 31.70 -11.01 -14.77
CA LYS A 514 31.57 -11.54 -16.13
C LYS A 514 31.09 -12.99 -16.06
N GLY A 515 29.97 -13.30 -16.73
CA GLY A 515 29.50 -14.69 -16.86
C GLY A 515 30.56 -15.59 -17.49
N ASN A 516 30.74 -16.79 -16.94
CA ASN A 516 31.74 -17.75 -17.40
C ASN A 516 31.28 -18.44 -18.69
N LYS A 517 32.12 -18.48 -19.75
CA LYS A 517 31.77 -19.09 -21.04
C LYS A 517 31.80 -20.62 -21.03
N ASP A 518 32.49 -21.22 -20.07
CA ASP A 518 32.82 -22.65 -20.08
C ASP A 518 31.99 -23.48 -19.08
N ALA A 519 30.83 -22.99 -18.64
CA ALA A 519 29.95 -23.75 -17.75
C ALA A 519 29.22 -24.85 -18.53
N GLU A 520 29.81 -26.04 -18.60
CA GLU A 520 29.18 -27.24 -19.16
C GLU A 520 27.79 -27.47 -18.51
N GLY A 521 26.74 -27.47 -19.34
CA GLY A 521 25.38 -27.86 -18.93
C GLY A 521 24.30 -26.77 -18.99
N ILE A 522 24.55 -25.61 -19.62
CA ILE A 522 23.55 -24.55 -19.82
C ILE A 522 23.31 -24.36 -21.33
N ASP A 523 22.05 -24.43 -21.75
CA ASP A 523 21.63 -24.11 -23.12
C ASP A 523 22.20 -22.76 -23.57
N ASP A 524 22.72 -22.72 -24.81
CA ASP A 524 23.42 -21.59 -25.48
C ASP A 524 22.68 -20.23 -25.43
N ILE A 525 21.41 -20.21 -24.99
CA ILE A 525 20.55 -19.02 -24.95
C ILE A 525 20.93 -18.05 -23.81
N TYR A 526 21.67 -18.49 -22.79
CA TYR A 526 22.00 -17.67 -21.60
C TYR A 526 23.46 -17.22 -21.49
N VAL A 527 24.29 -17.45 -22.52
CA VAL A 527 25.76 -17.33 -22.43
C VAL A 527 26.29 -15.89 -22.53
N ASP A 528 25.44 -14.88 -22.75
CA ASP A 528 25.88 -13.48 -22.73
C ASP A 528 25.72 -12.79 -21.34
N HIS A 529 26.83 -12.85 -20.59
CA HIS A 529 27.37 -11.83 -19.68
C HIS A 529 26.57 -11.34 -18.47
N SER A 530 25.57 -12.07 -17.97
CA SER A 530 24.64 -11.55 -16.96
C SER A 530 24.67 -12.31 -15.64
N ALA A 531 25.73 -12.11 -14.83
CA ALA A 531 25.94 -12.83 -13.59
C ALA A 531 26.41 -11.92 -12.44
N PHE A 532 26.20 -12.36 -11.21
CA PHE A 532 26.77 -11.74 -10.01
C PHE A 532 27.31 -12.79 -9.03
N LEU A 533 28.39 -12.45 -8.34
CA LEU A 533 28.97 -13.23 -7.25
C LEU A 533 28.32 -12.82 -5.92
N HIS A 534 27.92 -13.81 -5.14
CA HIS A 534 27.29 -13.60 -3.84
C HIS A 534 28.21 -12.88 -2.84
N LEU A 535 27.63 -12.01 -2.00
CA LEU A 535 28.35 -11.14 -1.07
C LEU A 535 29.26 -11.88 -0.08
N SER A 536 28.93 -13.12 0.29
CA SER A 536 29.75 -13.92 1.22
C SER A 536 31.20 -14.08 0.74
N TYR A 537 31.41 -14.18 -0.57
CA TYR A 537 32.74 -14.36 -1.15
C TYR A 537 33.53 -13.05 -1.19
N VAL A 538 32.84 -11.92 -1.42
CA VAL A 538 33.44 -10.58 -1.29
C VAL A 538 33.89 -10.34 0.15
N LEU A 539 33.06 -10.69 1.13
CA LEU A 539 33.41 -10.55 2.55
C LEU A 539 34.57 -11.46 2.95
N ALA A 540 34.68 -12.66 2.38
CA ALA A 540 35.84 -13.53 2.59
C ALA A 540 37.13 -12.87 2.08
N CYS A 541 37.12 -12.25 0.89
CA CYS A 541 38.27 -11.49 0.38
C CYS A 541 38.64 -10.31 1.29
N VAL A 542 37.65 -9.55 1.78
CA VAL A 542 37.88 -8.45 2.73
C VAL A 542 38.50 -8.97 4.03
N LYS A 543 38.06 -10.14 4.52
CA LYS A 543 38.63 -10.78 5.71
C LYS A 543 40.08 -11.19 5.48
N SER A 544 40.39 -11.87 4.37
CA SER A 544 41.76 -12.26 4.01
C SER A 544 42.69 -11.06 3.85
N LEU A 545 42.18 -9.95 3.30
CA LEU A 545 42.94 -8.71 3.23
C LEU A 545 43.32 -8.18 4.61
N LYS A 546 42.34 -8.13 5.53
CA LYS A 546 42.57 -7.67 6.91
C LYS A 546 43.54 -8.58 7.66
N GLU A 547 43.46 -9.88 7.46
CA GLU A 547 44.40 -10.85 8.05
C GLU A 547 45.83 -10.64 7.54
N LYS A 548 46.00 -10.37 6.23
CA LYS A 548 47.31 -10.07 5.64
C LYS A 548 47.93 -8.79 6.24
N TYR A 549 47.16 -7.71 6.31
CA TYR A 549 47.65 -6.45 6.90
C TYR A 549 47.84 -6.51 8.42
N ALA A 550 47.09 -7.35 9.14
CA ALA A 550 47.31 -7.58 10.57
C ALA A 550 48.57 -8.42 10.84
N ALA A 551 49.06 -9.19 9.87
CA ALA A 551 50.28 -9.97 9.96
C ALA A 551 51.55 -9.15 9.61
N ASP A 552 51.41 -8.05 8.87
CA ASP A 552 52.51 -7.14 8.49
C ASP A 552 52.84 -6.09 9.59
N ASP A 553 52.13 -6.10 10.73
CA ASP A 553 52.38 -5.31 11.95
C ASP A 553 52.99 -6.18 13.10
N ILE A 554 54.00 -7.01 12.78
CA ILE A 554 54.89 -7.71 13.74
C ILE A 554 56.33 -7.19 13.63
#